data_AF-X0VA90-F1
#
_entry.id   AF-X0VA90-F1
#
_cell.length_a   1.000
_cell.length_b   1.000
_cell.length_c   1.000
_cell.angle_alpha   90.00
_cell.angle_beta   90.00
_cell.angle_gamma   90.00
#
_symmetry.space_group_name_H-M   'P 1'
#
loop_
_entity.id
_entity.type
_entity.pdbx_description
1 polymer ?
#
loop_
_entity_poly.entity_id
_entity_poly.type
_entity_poly.pdbx_seq_one_letter_code
_entity_poly.pdbx_strand_id
1 'polypeptide(L)'
;MNPAVANLFDDLLQALTHLAVVFPAALVASAVHEYTRARTAVKLGDPTPEDTERMTANPFSHVEYIGFLLMVLYHIGWSRPVPVNYNRLGWRKAIRINATAFVASIIVAAVCLGMYHIYNLTPASWFGRFFRASMEINMGLAI
;
A
#
# COMPACT_ATOMS: atom_id res chain seq x y z
N MET A 1 -4.08 -39.89 2.95
CA MET A 1 -3.38 -39.01 1.98
C MET A 1 -1.92 -38.94 2.36
N ASN A 2 -0.97 -38.89 1.42
CA ASN A 2 0.46 -38.75 1.75
C ASN A 2 0.67 -37.41 2.47
N PRO A 3 1.33 -37.36 3.65
CA PRO A 3 1.56 -36.13 4.40
C PRO A 3 2.25 -35.03 3.57
N ALA A 4 3.13 -35.39 2.62
CA ALA A 4 3.77 -34.41 1.74
C ALA A 4 2.78 -33.68 0.80
N VAL A 5 1.75 -34.39 0.33
CA VAL A 5 0.71 -33.81 -0.54
C VAL A 5 -0.25 -32.94 0.27
N ALA A 6 -0.54 -33.33 1.53
CA ALA A 6 -1.35 -32.51 2.44
C ALA A 6 -0.67 -31.17 2.75
N ASN A 7 0.63 -31.21 3.08
CA ASN A 7 1.41 -30.01 3.36
C ASN A 7 1.46 -29.07 2.14
N LEU A 8 1.66 -29.61 0.93
CA LEU A 8 1.66 -28.80 -0.30
C LEU A 8 0.33 -28.05 -0.52
N PHE A 9 -0.80 -28.72 -0.27
CA PHE A 9 -2.11 -28.10 -0.43
C PHE A 9 -2.35 -27.01 0.61
N ASP A 10 -1.97 -27.26 1.86
CA ASP A 10 -2.09 -26.27 2.94
C ASP A 10 -1.20 -25.05 2.70
N ASP A 11 0.03 -25.26 2.22
CA ASP A 11 0.96 -24.18 1.85
C ASP A 11 0.39 -23.32 0.72
N LEU A 12 -0.17 -23.96 -0.32
CA LEU A 12 -0.82 -23.26 -1.43
C LEU A 12 -2.02 -22.45 -0.96
N LEU A 13 -2.89 -23.02 -0.13
CA LEU A 13 -4.04 -22.32 0.43
C LEU A 13 -3.62 -21.12 1.28
N GLN A 14 -2.55 -21.25 2.06
CA GLN A 14 -2.00 -20.15 2.85
C GLN A 14 -1.45 -19.03 1.96
N ALA A 15 -0.70 -19.36 0.91
CA ALA A 15 -0.17 -18.38 -0.05
C ALA A 15 -1.30 -17.62 -0.77
N LEU A 16 -2.34 -18.33 -1.24
CA LEU A 16 -3.50 -17.71 -1.88
C LEU A 16 -4.29 -16.84 -0.91
N THR A 17 -4.46 -17.29 0.34
CA THR A 17 -5.12 -16.50 1.39
C THR A 17 -4.35 -15.23 1.69
N HIS A 18 -3.03 -15.32 1.83
CA HIS A 18 -2.16 -14.17 2.04
C HIS A 18 -2.27 -13.18 0.89
N LEU A 19 -2.19 -13.64 -0.36
CA LEU A 19 -2.32 -12.80 -1.55
C LEU A 19 -3.67 -12.08 -1.60
N ALA A 20 -4.77 -12.81 -1.40
CA ALA A 20 -6.13 -12.26 -1.44
C ALA A 20 -6.41 -11.22 -0.34
N VAL A 21 -5.62 -11.22 0.74
CA VAL A 21 -5.71 -10.24 1.82
C VAL A 21 -4.76 -9.05 1.59
N VAL A 22 -3.49 -9.34 1.34
CA VAL A 22 -2.42 -8.33 1.30
C VAL A 22 -2.49 -7.50 0.03
N PHE A 23 -2.86 -8.09 -1.11
CA PHE A 23 -2.92 -7.34 -2.36
C PHE A 23 -3.96 -6.21 -2.32
N PRO A 24 -5.23 -6.44 -1.92
CA PRO A 24 -6.19 -5.35 -1.76
C PRO A 24 -5.75 -4.31 -0.70
N ALA A 25 -5.13 -4.75 0.39
CA ALA A 25 -4.60 -3.83 1.41
C ALA A 25 -3.50 -2.91 0.84
N ALA A 26 -2.57 -3.48 0.06
CA ALA A 26 -1.50 -2.76 -0.61
C ALA A 26 -2.02 -1.79 -1.67
N LEU A 27 -3.04 -2.20 -2.43
CA LEU A 27 -3.71 -1.36 -3.43
C LEU A 27 -4.30 -0.09 -2.78
N VAL A 28 -5.06 -0.25 -1.70
CA VAL A 28 -5.67 0.89 -1.01
C VAL A 28 -4.61 1.77 -0.35
N ALA A 29 -3.64 1.16 0.35
CA ALA A 29 -2.57 1.90 1.02
C ALA A 29 -1.74 2.73 0.04
N SER A 30 -1.27 2.11 -1.05
CA SER A 30 -0.48 2.79 -2.07
C SER A 30 -1.27 3.87 -2.80
N ALA A 31 -2.55 3.64 -3.12
CA ALA A 31 -3.40 4.64 -3.76
C ALA A 31 -3.51 5.90 -2.91
N VAL A 32 -3.82 5.76 -1.61
CA VAL A 32 -3.96 6.93 -0.72
C VAL A 32 -2.63 7.63 -0.51
N HIS A 33 -1.55 6.89 -0.28
CA HIS A 33 -0.21 7.43 -0.10
C HIS A 33 0.23 8.25 -1.33
N GLU A 34 0.21 7.61 -2.50
CA GLU A 34 0.71 8.19 -3.75
C GLU A 34 -0.20 9.30 -4.27
N TYR A 35 -1.53 9.17 -4.15
CA TYR A 35 -2.46 10.24 -4.51
C TYR A 35 -2.23 11.48 -3.63
N THR A 36 -2.03 11.31 -2.33
CA THR A 36 -1.71 12.43 -1.43
C THR A 36 -0.40 13.08 -1.83
N ARG A 37 0.63 12.28 -2.11
CA ARG A 37 1.95 12.75 -2.56
C ARG A 37 1.85 13.54 -3.87
N ALA A 38 1.14 13.00 -4.86
CA ALA A 38 0.86 13.62 -6.16
C ALA A 38 0.16 14.97 -5.98
N ARG A 39 -0.93 14.98 -5.23
CA ARG A 39 -1.75 16.17 -5.00
C ARG A 39 -0.98 17.26 -4.26
N THR A 40 -0.12 16.89 -3.31
CA THR A 40 0.75 17.86 -2.62
C THR A 40 1.84 18.40 -3.55
N ALA A 41 2.44 17.57 -4.41
CA ALA A 41 3.44 18.01 -5.38
C ALA A 41 2.87 19.04 -6.37
N VAL A 42 1.70 18.76 -6.94
CA VAL A 42 0.96 19.69 -7.82
C VAL A 42 0.67 21.01 -7.11
N LYS A 43 0.09 20.95 -5.90
CA LYS A 43 -0.19 22.15 -5.10
C LYS A 43 1.05 22.99 -4.78
N LEU A 44 2.22 22.37 -4.71
CA LEU A 44 3.49 23.04 -4.41
C LEU A 44 4.23 23.53 -5.65
N GLY A 45 3.67 23.31 -6.84
CA GLY A 45 4.14 23.85 -8.12
C GLY A 45 4.82 22.84 -9.04
N ASP A 46 4.65 21.53 -8.80
CA ASP A 46 5.12 20.49 -9.71
C ASP A 46 3.95 19.82 -10.45
N PRO A 47 3.67 20.18 -11.73
CA PRO A 47 2.59 19.56 -12.51
C PRO A 47 2.93 18.16 -13.03
N THR A 48 4.15 17.63 -12.80
CA THR A 48 4.58 16.32 -13.33
C THR A 48 3.59 15.17 -13.04
N PRO A 49 2.98 15.05 -11.85
CA PRO A 49 1.97 14.02 -11.61
C PRO A 49 0.71 14.16 -12.48
N GLU A 50 0.29 15.38 -12.81
CA GLU A 50 -0.84 15.62 -13.72
C GLU A 50 -0.45 15.34 -15.15
N ASP A 51 0.70 15.86 -15.59
CA ASP A 51 1.23 15.67 -16.96
C ASP A 51 1.45 14.20 -17.32
N THR A 52 1.69 13.35 -16.32
CA THR A 52 1.91 11.90 -16.48
C THR A 52 0.67 11.05 -16.15
N GLU A 53 -0.48 11.69 -15.88
CA GLU A 53 -1.73 11.03 -15.46
C GLU A 53 -1.56 10.15 -14.19
N ARG A 54 -0.58 10.52 -13.36
CA ARG A 54 -0.24 9.84 -12.09
C ARG A 54 -0.91 10.47 -10.87
N MET A 55 -1.57 11.62 -11.01
CA MET A 55 -2.45 12.17 -9.97
C MET A 55 -3.84 11.50 -10.01
N THR A 56 -3.91 10.23 -9.66
CA THR A 56 -5.14 9.43 -9.69
C THR A 56 -5.33 8.68 -8.39
N ALA A 57 -6.59 8.48 -7.99
CA ALA A 57 -6.96 7.61 -6.88
C ALA A 57 -7.21 6.16 -7.32
N ASN A 58 -7.03 5.86 -8.62
CA ASN A 58 -7.14 4.50 -9.14
C ASN A 58 -6.00 3.63 -8.57
N PRO A 59 -6.28 2.64 -7.72
CA PRO A 59 -5.24 1.85 -7.07
C PRO A 59 -4.41 1.04 -8.05
N PHE A 60 -5.00 0.62 -9.17
CA PHE A 60 -4.30 -0.18 -10.18
C PHE A 60 -3.21 0.61 -10.90
N SER A 61 -3.31 1.94 -10.94
CA SER A 61 -2.23 2.78 -11.46
C SER A 61 -0.95 2.64 -10.64
N HIS A 62 -1.04 2.33 -9.35
CA HIS A 62 0.12 2.25 -8.45
C HIS A 62 0.74 0.85 -8.37
N VAL A 63 0.26 -0.11 -9.16
CA VAL A 63 0.81 -1.46 -9.20
C VAL A 63 2.08 -1.48 -10.03
N GLU A 64 3.11 -2.16 -9.51
CA GLU A 64 4.31 -2.54 -10.26
C GLU A 64 4.29 -4.06 -10.46
N TYR A 65 4.52 -4.52 -11.68
CA TYR A 65 4.33 -5.93 -12.04
C TYR A 65 5.39 -6.86 -11.44
N ILE A 66 6.64 -6.40 -11.34
CA ILE A 66 7.72 -7.19 -10.72
C ILE A 66 7.48 -7.27 -9.22
N GLY A 67 7.15 -6.15 -8.57
CA GLY A 67 6.77 -6.10 -7.17
C GLY A 67 5.56 -6.98 -6.86
N PHE A 68 4.55 -6.99 -7.73
CA PHE A 68 3.41 -7.89 -7.61
C PHE A 68 3.81 -9.37 -7.74
N LEU A 69 4.64 -9.71 -8.73
CA LEU A 69 5.14 -11.07 -8.91
C LEU A 69 5.95 -11.56 -7.70
N LEU A 70 6.85 -10.71 -7.18
CA LEU A 70 7.63 -11.03 -6.00
C LEU A 70 6.76 -11.12 -4.74
N MET A 71 5.63 -10.42 -4.68
CA MET A 71 4.69 -10.56 -3.58
C MET A 71 4.04 -11.94 -3.59
N VAL A 72 3.75 -12.50 -4.76
CA VAL A 72 3.21 -13.86 -4.91
C VAL A 72 4.26 -14.91 -4.57
N LEU A 73 5.50 -14.75 -5.04
CA LEU A 73 6.55 -15.78 -4.91
C LEU A 73 7.32 -15.72 -3.58
N TYR A 74 7.57 -14.51 -3.08
CA TYR A 74 8.47 -14.24 -1.96
C TYR A 74 7.84 -13.39 -0.86
N HIS A 75 6.56 -13.02 -0.98
CA HIS A 75 5.87 -12.16 -0.01
C HIS A 75 6.51 -10.76 0.14
N ILE A 76 7.23 -10.30 -0.89
CA ILE A 76 7.89 -8.98 -0.96
C ILE A 76 7.33 -8.22 -2.15
N GLY A 77 6.85 -7.00 -1.96
CA GLY A 77 6.37 -6.16 -3.05
C GLY A 77 6.48 -4.67 -2.77
N TRP A 78 6.36 -3.88 -3.82
CA TRP A 78 6.37 -2.41 -3.75
C TRP A 78 5.38 -1.82 -4.77
N SER A 79 4.98 -0.58 -4.54
CA SER A 79 4.15 0.19 -5.46
C SER A 79 5.02 0.92 -6.49
N ARG A 80 4.41 1.27 -7.63
CA ARG A 80 5.00 2.18 -8.62
C ARG A 80 4.82 3.62 -8.13
N PRO A 81 5.90 4.32 -7.71
CA PRO A 81 5.79 5.65 -7.12
C PRO A 81 5.32 6.68 -8.15
N VAL A 82 4.68 7.75 -7.66
CA VAL A 82 4.34 8.91 -8.49
C VAL A 82 5.61 9.69 -8.81
N PRO A 83 5.79 10.12 -10.08
CA PRO A 83 6.91 10.96 -10.49
C PRO A 83 6.76 12.36 -9.88
N VAL A 84 7.82 12.82 -9.21
CA VAL A 84 7.89 14.17 -8.64
C VAL A 84 9.18 14.81 -9.14
N ASN A 85 9.07 15.98 -9.76
CA ASN A 85 10.20 16.75 -10.25
C ASN A 85 10.73 17.68 -9.15
N TYR A 86 11.65 17.15 -8.34
CA TYR A 86 12.24 17.88 -7.22
C TYR A 86 13.05 19.12 -7.64
N ASN A 87 13.53 19.20 -8.89
CA ASN A 87 14.23 20.38 -9.40
C ASN A 87 13.34 21.64 -9.40
N ARG A 88 12.00 21.47 -9.45
CA ARG A 88 11.02 22.57 -9.38
C ARG A 88 10.64 22.98 -7.96
N LEU A 89 10.94 22.13 -6.97
CA LEU A 89 10.36 22.20 -5.63
C LEU A 89 11.37 22.66 -4.57
N GLY A 90 12.66 22.31 -4.75
CA GLY A 90 13.66 22.48 -3.71
C GLY A 90 13.37 21.63 -2.47
N TRP A 91 14.36 21.54 -1.57
CA TRP A 91 14.33 20.57 -0.47
C TRP A 91 13.17 20.75 0.52
N ARG A 92 12.77 21.99 0.82
CA ARG A 92 11.68 22.27 1.79
C ARG A 92 10.34 21.75 1.32
N LYS A 93 10.01 21.93 0.03
CA LYS A 93 8.76 21.45 -0.55
C LYS A 93 8.81 19.93 -0.73
N ALA A 94 9.97 19.36 -1.08
CA ALA A 94 10.17 17.92 -1.13
C ALA A 94 9.86 17.23 0.22
N ILE A 95 10.38 17.79 1.33
CA ILE A 95 10.05 17.30 2.68
C ILE A 95 8.56 17.39 2.96
N ARG A 96 7.89 18.50 2.60
CA ARG A 96 6.44 18.64 2.81
C ARG A 96 5.64 17.59 2.04
N ILE A 97 6.04 17.28 0.80
CA ILE A 97 5.38 16.26 -0.03
C ILE A 97 5.45 14.90 0.68
N ASN A 98 6.64 14.46 1.08
CA ASN A 98 6.81 13.17 1.73
C ASN A 98 6.14 13.15 3.12
N ALA A 99 6.24 14.24 3.89
CA ALA A 99 5.57 14.36 5.18
C ALA A 99 4.04 14.27 5.07
N THR A 100 3.43 14.85 4.02
CA THR A 100 1.98 14.70 3.81
C THR A 100 1.56 13.27 3.48
N ALA A 101 2.36 12.55 2.70
CA ALA A 101 2.10 11.14 2.37
C ALA A 101 2.28 10.24 3.60
N PHE A 102 3.32 10.51 4.41
CA PHE A 102 3.53 9.91 5.72
C PHE A 102 2.29 10.08 6.62
N VAL A 103 1.84 11.33 6.80
CA VAL A 103 0.67 11.62 7.65
C VAL A 103 -0.59 10.92 7.14
N ALA A 104 -0.82 10.91 5.83
CA ALA A 104 -1.97 10.18 5.26
C ALA A 104 -1.91 8.68 5.55
N SER A 105 -0.72 8.06 5.44
CA SER A 105 -0.53 6.64 5.74
C SER A 105 -0.79 6.34 7.22
N ILE A 106 -0.30 7.19 8.14
CA ILE A 106 -0.58 7.07 9.57
C ILE A 106 -2.07 7.21 9.88
N ILE A 107 -2.77 8.15 9.23
CA ILE A 107 -4.22 8.31 9.40
C ILE A 107 -4.96 7.05 8.96
N VAL A 108 -4.62 6.48 7.81
CA VAL A 108 -5.23 5.22 7.34
C VAL A 108 -4.94 4.08 8.30
N ALA A 109 -3.70 3.94 8.79
CA ALA A 109 -3.34 2.91 9.77
C ALA A 109 -4.15 3.06 11.07
N ALA A 110 -4.30 4.28 11.58
CA ALA A 110 -5.08 4.56 12.78
C ALA A 110 -6.58 4.27 12.59
N VAL A 111 -7.14 4.59 11.40
CA VAL A 111 -8.52 4.23 11.05
C VAL A 111 -8.68 2.71 11.02
N CYS A 112 -7.75 1.99 10.37
CA CYS A 112 -7.76 0.53 10.34
C CYS A 112 -7.67 -0.09 11.75
N LEU A 113 -6.83 0.46 12.63
CA LEU A 113 -6.72 0.04 14.02
C LEU A 113 -8.04 0.24 14.78
N GLY A 114 -8.64 1.42 14.63
CA GLY A 114 -9.94 1.73 15.24
C GLY A 114 -11.02 0.75 14.78
N MET A 115 -11.11 0.49 13.47
CA MET A 115 -12.06 -0.49 12.91
C MET A 115 -11.79 -1.91 13.42
N TYR A 116 -10.52 -2.31 13.52
CA TYR A 116 -10.14 -3.62 14.05
C TYR A 116 -10.69 -3.85 15.46
N HIS A 117 -10.59 -2.84 16.34
CA HIS A 117 -11.08 -2.94 17.71
C HIS A 117 -12.59 -2.73 17.84
N ILE A 118 -13.19 -1.77 17.11
CA ILE A 118 -14.64 -1.50 17.15
C ILE A 118 -15.45 -2.74 16.75
N TYR A 119 -14.99 -3.47 15.73
CA TYR A 119 -15.67 -4.66 15.23
C TYR A 119 -15.18 -5.97 15.87
N ASN A 120 -14.33 -5.90 16.91
CA ASN A 120 -13.74 -7.07 17.59
C ASN A 120 -13.14 -8.09 16.61
N LEU A 121 -12.41 -7.60 15.59
CA LEU A 121 -11.82 -8.47 14.58
C LEU A 121 -10.67 -9.29 15.18
N THR A 122 -10.45 -10.48 14.62
CA THR A 122 -9.37 -11.38 15.02
C THR A 122 -8.48 -11.73 13.84
N PRO A 123 -7.19 -12.07 14.03
CA PRO A 123 -6.30 -12.46 12.94
C PRO A 123 -6.71 -13.80 12.29
N ALA A 124 -7.59 -14.56 12.95
CA ALA A 124 -8.18 -15.76 12.38
C ALA A 124 -9.19 -15.45 11.27
N SER A 125 -9.85 -14.27 11.33
CA SER A 125 -10.81 -13.82 10.32
C SER A 125 -10.13 -13.17 9.11
N TRP A 126 -10.75 -13.29 7.93
CA TRP A 126 -10.30 -12.62 6.70
C TRP A 126 -10.22 -11.10 6.86
N PHE A 127 -11.26 -10.49 7.45
CA PHE A 127 -11.27 -9.05 7.70
C PHE A 127 -10.18 -8.63 8.69
N GLY A 128 -9.98 -9.36 9.79
CA GLY A 128 -8.91 -9.05 10.73
C GLY A 128 -7.52 -9.13 10.10
N ARG A 129 -7.27 -10.12 9.23
CA ARG A 129 -6.02 -10.17 8.44
C ARG A 129 -5.89 -8.96 7.51
N PHE A 130 -6.96 -8.55 6.84
CA PHE A 130 -6.95 -7.39 5.94
C PHE A 130 -6.63 -6.08 6.67
N PHE A 131 -7.30 -5.81 7.80
CA PHE A 131 -7.02 -4.60 8.58
C PHE A 131 -5.62 -4.63 9.16
N ARG A 132 -5.14 -5.80 9.61
CA ARG A 132 -3.75 -5.96 10.07
C ARG A 132 -2.73 -5.68 8.97
N ALA A 133 -2.89 -6.31 7.81
CA ALA A 133 -2.02 -6.08 6.65
C ALA A 133 -2.06 -4.60 6.22
N SER A 134 -3.24 -3.97 6.23
CA SER A 134 -3.38 -2.55 5.91
C SER A 134 -2.60 -1.66 6.88
N MET A 135 -2.62 -1.95 8.18
CA MET A 135 -1.82 -1.24 9.17
C MET A 135 -0.32 -1.42 8.91
N GLU A 136 0.14 -2.66 8.74
CA GLU A 136 1.55 -2.99 8.50
C GLU A 136 2.09 -2.30 7.24
N ILE A 137 1.34 -2.33 6.14
CA ILE A 137 1.74 -1.68 4.89
C ILE A 137 1.73 -0.16 5.02
N ASN A 138 0.71 0.43 5.63
CA ASN A 138 0.67 1.89 5.83
C ASN A 138 1.81 2.36 6.76
N MET A 139 2.22 1.56 7.74
CA MET A 139 3.40 1.85 8.55
C MET A 139 4.70 1.72 7.75
N GLY A 140 4.80 0.72 6.86
CA GLY A 140 5.96 0.54 5.99
C GLY A 140 6.12 1.64 4.94
N LEU A 141 5.01 2.15 4.39
CA LEU A 141 4.99 3.31 3.48
C LEU A 141 5.23 4.64 4.22
N ALA A 142 5.14 4.65 5.56
CA ALA A 142 5.36 5.81 6.40
C ALA A 142 6.85 5.95 6.82
N ILE A 143 7.80 5.57 5.96
CA ILE A 143 9.24 5.75 6.18
C ILE A 143 9.83 6.46 4.96
#